data_AF-A0A6J4G3C9-F1
#
_entry.id   AF-A0A6J4G3C9-F1
#
_cell.length_a   1.000
_cell.length_b   1.000
_cell.length_c   1.000
_cell.angle_alpha   90.00
_cell.angle_beta   90.00
_cell.angle_gamma   90.00
#
_symmetry.space_group_name_H-M   'P 1'
#
loop_
_entity.id
_entity.type
_entity.pdbx_description
1 polymer ?
#
loop_
_entity_poly.entity_id
_entity_poly.type
_entity_poly.pdbx_seq_one_letter_code
_entity_poly.pdbx_strand_id
1 'polypeptide(L)'
;MTELSKLANVGLLARLKGLWREVAGPGGDDLASLVPDLPDSDLESLRQQMRACLAARGGEVSARARAARLGRAYLSLSADGRARFLRLLAGEFGPEPSAVDQAVRGLAEADSADRPKAEAILRAALEPPRLRLLTQFNALPEGVKFLVDMRAELMRLAAGDSDLAALEADLRGLLASWFDVGFLVLERITWRSPAAVLEKIMAYEAVHAIQGWDDLKNRLDSDRRLYAFFHPRMPDEPLIFVEVALVDEIAGNVQDLLDPSAPLGDVEAADTAIFYSINNAQKGLAGISFGNFLIKRVVDDLSRQFKRIRTFATLSPIPGFRRWLDERLTLGEPGLLNAAEHTILTRLSGGLGAKGSLKALLSEPGWVAEPPLAEALEPPLSRLAARYLAQEKRSNGQALDPVAHFHLSNGARIERINWMADLSANGLAQSAGLMVNYLYDLGHIEANHESYSASGKVAVSSRVRALLKG
;
A
#
# COMPACT_ATOMS: atom_id res chain seq x y z
N MET A 1 -10.42 -4.64 -11.62
CA MET A 1 -11.49 -4.18 -10.70
C MET A 1 -12.65 -5.12 -10.88
N THR A 2 -12.99 -5.87 -9.84
CA THR A 2 -14.12 -6.81 -9.83
C THR A 2 -15.45 -6.05 -9.92
N GLU A 3 -16.54 -6.69 -10.36
CA GLU A 3 -17.87 -6.04 -10.41
C GLU A 3 -18.32 -5.54 -9.03
N LEU A 4 -18.01 -6.29 -7.97
CA LEU A 4 -18.24 -5.91 -6.58
C LEU A 4 -17.56 -4.58 -6.23
N SER A 5 -16.32 -4.36 -6.69
CA SER A 5 -15.61 -3.11 -6.43
C SER A 5 -16.19 -1.92 -7.20
N LYS A 6 -16.85 -2.15 -8.35
CA LYS A 6 -17.57 -1.11 -9.08
C LYS A 6 -18.90 -0.75 -8.38
N LEU A 7 -19.64 -1.75 -7.92
CA LEU A 7 -20.92 -1.56 -7.23
C LEU A 7 -20.78 -0.82 -5.89
N ALA A 8 -19.78 -1.20 -5.08
CA ALA A 8 -19.48 -0.51 -3.82
C ALA A 8 -19.14 0.98 -4.03
N ASN A 9 -18.43 1.30 -5.11
CA ASN A 9 -18.01 2.67 -5.42
C ASN A 9 -19.17 3.55 -5.91
N VAL A 10 -20.10 3.00 -6.69
CA VAL A 10 -21.30 3.72 -7.14
C VAL A 10 -22.22 4.08 -5.96
N GLY A 11 -22.38 3.17 -4.99
CA GLY A 11 -23.14 3.44 -3.77
C GLY A 11 -22.55 4.54 -2.89
N LEU A 12 -21.22 4.57 -2.75
CA LEU A 12 -20.51 5.61 -1.98
C LEU A 12 -20.69 7.01 -2.58
N LEU A 13 -20.56 7.14 -3.91
CA LEU A 13 -20.73 8.40 -4.62
C LEU A 13 -22.15 8.98 -4.46
N ALA A 14 -23.17 8.12 -4.53
CA ALA A 14 -24.56 8.54 -4.31
C ALA A 14 -24.82 8.95 -2.85
N ARG A 15 -24.28 8.20 -1.88
CA ARG A 15 -24.37 8.52 -0.44
C ARG A 15 -23.69 9.85 -0.11
N LEU A 16 -22.49 10.08 -0.63
CA LEU A 16 -21.74 11.35 -0.47
C LEU A 16 -22.52 12.55 -1.01
N LYS A 17 -23.10 12.42 -2.23
CA LYS A 17 -23.93 13.48 -2.82
C LYS A 17 -25.14 13.84 -1.94
N GLY A 18 -25.78 12.83 -1.34
CA GLY A 18 -26.90 13.03 -0.41
C GLY A 18 -26.47 13.76 0.87
N LEU A 19 -25.48 13.23 1.59
CA LEU A 19 -24.97 13.78 2.86
C LEU A 19 -24.49 15.24 2.69
N TRP A 20 -23.81 15.54 1.59
CA TRP A 20 -23.29 16.89 1.37
C TRP A 20 -24.33 17.86 0.85
N ARG A 21 -25.45 17.39 0.29
CA ARG A 21 -26.59 18.26 -0.06
C ARG A 21 -27.19 18.88 1.19
N GLU A 22 -27.32 18.09 2.25
CA GLU A 22 -27.82 18.56 3.55
C GLU A 22 -26.88 19.59 4.18
N VAL A 23 -25.56 19.34 4.11
CA VAL A 23 -24.54 20.26 4.64
C VAL A 23 -24.43 21.56 3.83
N ALA A 24 -24.64 21.51 2.52
CA ALA A 24 -24.59 22.69 1.65
C ALA A 24 -25.75 23.67 1.87
N GLY A 25 -26.88 23.19 2.41
CA GLY A 25 -28.10 23.97 2.64
C GLY A 25 -28.88 24.29 1.35
N PRO A 26 -30.08 24.92 1.46
CA PRO A 26 -30.97 25.21 0.32
C PRO A 26 -30.54 26.42 -0.54
N GLY A 27 -29.42 27.07 -0.24
CA GLY A 27 -28.95 28.24 -0.97
C GLY A 27 -28.24 27.86 -2.26
N GLY A 28 -28.84 28.22 -3.41
CA GLY A 28 -28.22 28.39 -4.73
C GLY A 28 -27.18 27.36 -5.13
N ASP A 29 -27.60 26.31 -5.82
CA ASP A 29 -26.73 25.23 -6.32
C ASP A 29 -26.02 25.67 -7.63
N ASP A 30 -25.28 26.79 -7.62
CA ASP A 30 -24.54 27.32 -8.79
C ASP A 30 -23.51 26.31 -9.35
N LEU A 31 -23.21 25.24 -8.60
CA LEU A 31 -22.38 24.12 -9.02
C LEU A 31 -23.14 22.89 -9.52
N ALA A 32 -24.45 22.77 -9.25
CA ALA A 32 -25.23 21.64 -9.77
C ALA A 32 -25.51 21.77 -11.27
N SER A 33 -25.22 22.94 -11.86
CA SER A 33 -25.32 23.19 -13.30
C SER A 33 -24.02 22.98 -14.06
N LEU A 34 -22.91 22.58 -13.43
CA LEU A 34 -21.67 22.32 -14.15
C LEU A 34 -21.87 21.18 -15.14
N VAL A 35 -21.47 21.42 -16.39
CA VAL A 35 -21.47 20.39 -17.44
C VAL A 35 -20.42 19.32 -17.05
N PRO A 36 -20.70 18.01 -17.21
CA PRO A 36 -19.82 16.94 -16.74
C PRO A 36 -18.36 17.05 -17.18
N ASP A 37 -18.09 17.53 -18.41
CA ASP A 37 -16.74 17.67 -18.95
C ASP A 37 -16.05 19.00 -18.61
N LEU A 38 -16.69 19.84 -17.81
CA LEU A 38 -16.20 21.12 -17.29
C LEU A 38 -15.61 22.05 -18.38
N PRO A 39 -16.41 22.53 -19.35
CA PRO A 39 -15.95 23.44 -20.41
C PRO A 39 -15.41 24.76 -19.85
N ASP A 40 -14.75 25.57 -20.68
CA ASP A 40 -14.10 26.81 -20.24
C ASP A 40 -15.06 27.83 -19.61
N SER A 41 -16.33 27.83 -20.04
CA SER A 41 -17.39 28.65 -19.43
C SER A 41 -17.59 28.35 -17.95
N ASP A 42 -17.43 27.08 -17.57
CA ASP A 42 -17.72 26.57 -16.24
C ASP A 42 -16.47 26.64 -15.33
N LEU A 43 -15.27 26.67 -15.93
CA LEU A 43 -14.01 26.84 -15.19
C LEU A 43 -13.95 28.17 -14.44
N GLU A 44 -14.48 29.26 -15.01
CA GLU A 44 -14.49 30.56 -14.33
C GLU A 44 -15.40 30.56 -13.10
N SER A 45 -16.59 29.94 -13.19
CA SER A 45 -17.47 29.77 -12.03
C SER A 45 -16.77 28.94 -10.94
N LEU A 46 -16.14 27.83 -11.32
CA LEU A 46 -15.40 26.98 -10.38
C LEU A 46 -14.26 27.74 -9.69
N ARG A 47 -13.48 28.52 -10.46
CA ARG A 47 -12.38 29.36 -9.96
C ARG A 47 -12.87 30.37 -8.92
N GLN A 48 -13.96 31.08 -9.21
CA GLN A 48 -14.56 32.03 -8.28
C GLN A 48 -14.98 31.37 -6.96
N GLN A 49 -15.51 30.15 -7.05
CA GLN A 49 -15.93 29.40 -5.86
C GLN A 49 -14.77 28.87 -5.03
N MET A 50 -13.70 28.37 -5.65
CA MET A 50 -12.47 28.01 -4.95
C MET A 50 -11.89 29.23 -4.21
N ARG A 51 -11.86 30.41 -4.85
CA ARG A 51 -11.47 31.67 -4.20
C ARG A 51 -12.39 32.04 -3.04
N ALA A 52 -13.71 31.85 -3.18
CA ALA A 52 -14.67 32.09 -2.10
C ALA A 52 -14.46 31.13 -0.91
N CYS A 53 -14.07 29.87 -1.15
CA CYS A 53 -13.68 28.92 -0.10
C CYS A 53 -12.48 29.42 0.69
N LEU A 54 -11.48 29.97 0.00
CA LEU A 54 -10.23 30.46 0.59
C LEU A 54 -10.37 31.79 1.34
N ALA A 55 -11.27 32.66 0.87
CA ALA A 55 -11.57 33.93 1.53
C ALA A 55 -12.20 33.75 2.92
N ALA A 56 -12.66 32.54 3.28
CA ALA A 56 -13.15 32.17 4.61
C ALA A 56 -14.24 33.11 5.20
N ARG A 57 -14.97 33.84 4.34
CA ARG A 57 -16.03 34.76 4.78
C ARG A 57 -17.19 33.99 5.44
N GLY A 58 -17.68 34.45 6.58
CA GLY A 58 -18.87 33.90 7.25
C GLY A 58 -18.63 32.73 8.23
N GLY A 59 -17.39 32.53 8.70
CA GLY A 59 -17.07 31.55 9.76
C GLY A 59 -17.08 30.08 9.31
N GLU A 60 -16.95 29.17 10.28
CA GLU A 60 -16.77 27.73 10.05
C GLU A 60 -17.95 27.07 9.33
N VAL A 61 -19.19 27.44 9.68
CA VAL A 61 -20.41 26.87 9.05
C VAL A 61 -20.44 27.18 7.56
N SER A 62 -20.14 28.42 7.18
CA SER A 62 -20.10 28.85 5.78
C SER A 62 -18.96 28.19 5.00
N ALA A 63 -17.80 27.97 5.64
CA ALA A 63 -16.69 27.24 5.04
C ALA A 63 -17.06 25.77 4.76
N ARG A 64 -17.71 25.11 5.72
CA ARG A 64 -18.19 23.73 5.58
C ARG A 64 -19.20 23.59 4.43
N ALA A 65 -20.17 24.51 4.33
CA ALA A 65 -21.15 24.49 3.24
C ALA A 65 -20.49 24.70 1.85
N ARG A 66 -19.50 25.59 1.75
CA ARG A 66 -18.74 25.81 0.51
C ARG A 66 -17.90 24.60 0.10
N ALA A 67 -17.20 23.98 1.05
CA ALA A 67 -16.44 22.75 0.78
C ALA A 67 -17.36 21.60 0.32
N ALA A 68 -18.53 21.45 0.96
CA ALA A 68 -19.53 20.46 0.55
C ALA A 68 -20.02 20.68 -0.89
N ARG A 69 -20.28 21.94 -1.27
CA ARG A 69 -20.65 22.31 -2.64
C ARG A 69 -19.54 21.98 -3.64
N LEU A 70 -18.30 22.37 -3.35
CA LEU A 70 -17.15 22.08 -4.22
C LEU A 70 -16.90 20.59 -4.39
N GLY A 71 -17.04 19.82 -3.31
CA GLY A 71 -16.99 18.37 -3.35
C GLY A 71 -18.10 17.76 -4.21
N ARG A 72 -19.35 18.23 -4.06
CA ARG A 72 -20.47 17.76 -4.89
C ARG A 72 -20.24 18.02 -6.38
N ALA A 73 -19.73 19.20 -6.74
CA ALA A 73 -19.32 19.50 -8.11
C ALA A 73 -18.32 18.46 -8.64
N TYR A 74 -17.22 18.24 -7.92
CA TYR A 74 -16.22 17.26 -8.34
C TYR A 74 -16.83 15.87 -8.57
N LEU A 75 -17.73 15.43 -7.68
CA LEU A 75 -18.41 14.13 -7.79
C LEU A 75 -19.43 14.05 -8.94
N SER A 76 -19.91 15.18 -9.49
CA SER A 76 -20.79 15.21 -10.68
C SER A 76 -20.04 15.29 -12.00
N LEU A 77 -18.74 15.58 -11.99
CA LEU A 77 -17.93 15.65 -13.20
C LEU A 77 -17.60 14.26 -13.78
N SER A 78 -17.41 14.22 -15.10
CA SER A 78 -16.83 13.10 -15.84
C SER A 78 -15.34 12.95 -15.51
N ALA A 79 -14.69 11.91 -16.05
CA ALA A 79 -13.25 11.73 -15.89
C ALA A 79 -12.46 12.94 -16.43
N ASP A 80 -12.86 13.48 -17.60
CA ASP A 80 -12.23 14.65 -18.21
C ASP A 80 -12.49 15.91 -17.39
N GLY A 81 -13.73 16.11 -16.92
CA GLY A 81 -14.07 17.23 -16.05
C GLY A 81 -13.28 17.22 -14.74
N ARG A 82 -13.12 16.05 -14.10
CA ARG A 82 -12.29 15.89 -12.89
C ARG A 82 -10.82 16.17 -13.14
N ALA A 83 -10.28 15.74 -14.28
CA ALA A 83 -8.91 16.06 -14.65
C ALA A 83 -8.72 17.58 -14.82
N ARG A 84 -9.68 18.27 -15.45
CA ARG A 84 -9.67 19.73 -15.60
C ARG A 84 -9.81 20.45 -14.25
N PHE A 85 -10.67 19.96 -13.37
CA PHE A 85 -10.79 20.47 -11.99
C PHE A 85 -9.45 20.38 -11.25
N LEU A 86 -8.76 19.22 -11.32
CA LEU A 86 -7.49 19.01 -10.64
C LEU A 86 -6.37 19.88 -11.22
N ARG A 87 -6.34 20.08 -12.55
CA ARG A 87 -5.39 20.99 -13.19
C ARG A 87 -5.61 22.44 -12.78
N LEU A 88 -6.87 22.89 -12.69
CA LEU A 88 -7.19 24.22 -12.16
C LEU A 88 -6.66 24.39 -10.73
N LEU A 89 -6.93 23.41 -9.86
CA LEU A 89 -6.47 23.41 -8.47
C LEU A 89 -4.94 23.40 -8.36
N ALA A 90 -4.27 22.62 -9.21
CA ALA A 90 -2.82 22.52 -9.23
C ALA A 90 -2.14 23.81 -9.71
N GLY A 91 -2.60 24.34 -10.86
CA GLY A 91 -1.96 25.48 -11.53
C GLY A 91 -2.27 26.84 -10.90
N GLU A 92 -3.51 27.07 -10.45
CA GLU A 92 -3.92 28.42 -9.99
C GLU A 92 -3.95 28.61 -8.48
N PHE A 93 -3.88 27.52 -7.71
CA PHE A 93 -3.97 27.58 -6.24
C PHE A 93 -2.69 27.03 -5.56
N GLY A 94 -1.55 27.13 -6.25
CA GLY A 94 -0.22 26.91 -5.71
C GLY A 94 0.36 28.13 -4.97
N PRO A 95 1.62 28.06 -4.53
CA PRO A 95 2.29 29.19 -3.89
C PRO A 95 2.34 30.39 -4.84
N GLU A 96 2.14 31.60 -4.32
CA GLU A 96 2.19 32.81 -5.15
C GLU A 96 3.66 33.16 -5.48
N PRO A 97 4.08 33.13 -6.77
CA PRO A 97 5.50 33.28 -7.12
C PRO A 97 6.11 34.59 -6.61
N SER A 98 5.38 35.70 -6.74
CA SER A 98 5.81 37.01 -6.24
C SER A 98 6.05 37.05 -4.74
N ALA A 99 5.16 36.43 -3.95
CA ALA A 99 5.30 36.37 -2.51
C ALA A 99 6.49 35.50 -2.07
N VAL A 100 6.71 34.37 -2.77
CA VAL A 100 7.87 33.50 -2.54
C VAL A 100 9.17 34.24 -2.87
N ASP A 101 9.27 34.90 -4.03
CA ASP A 101 10.46 35.64 -4.46
C ASP A 101 10.77 36.81 -3.52
N GLN A 102 9.75 37.46 -2.95
CA GLN A 102 9.92 38.49 -1.93
C GLN A 102 10.44 37.89 -0.62
N ALA A 103 9.88 36.77 -0.17
CA ALA A 103 10.29 36.12 1.07
C ALA A 103 11.73 35.55 0.98
N VAL A 104 12.13 35.03 -0.18
CA VAL A 104 13.50 34.57 -0.44
C VAL A 104 14.49 35.72 -0.33
N ARG A 105 14.19 36.88 -0.93
CA ARG A 105 15.02 38.09 -0.80
C ARG A 105 15.10 38.56 0.65
N GLY A 106 13.97 38.61 1.35
CA GLY A 106 13.93 38.97 2.76
C GLY A 106 14.77 38.05 3.65
N LEU A 107 14.83 36.75 3.34
CA LEU A 107 15.70 35.81 4.06
C LEU A 107 17.18 36.00 3.72
N ALA A 108 17.50 36.31 2.46
CA ALA A 108 18.88 36.56 2.02
C ALA A 108 19.47 37.83 2.64
N GLU A 109 18.63 38.84 2.88
CA GLU A 109 19.02 40.14 3.45
C GLU A 109 18.95 40.16 5.00
N ALA A 110 18.38 39.14 5.64
CA ALA A 110 18.19 39.12 7.09
C ALA A 110 19.50 38.87 7.86
N ASP A 111 19.78 39.72 8.84
CA ASP A 111 20.82 39.51 9.83
C ASP A 111 20.47 38.34 10.78
N SER A 112 21.47 37.84 11.52
CA SER A 112 21.32 36.68 12.43
C SER A 112 20.17 36.81 13.43
N ALA A 113 19.84 38.04 13.88
CA ALA A 113 18.74 38.28 14.81
C ALA A 113 17.36 38.16 14.14
N ASP A 114 17.22 38.55 12.88
CA ASP A 114 15.95 38.57 12.14
C ASP A 114 15.72 37.29 11.31
N ARG A 115 16.76 36.48 11.13
CA ARG A 115 16.72 35.26 10.32
C ARG A 115 15.58 34.30 10.69
N PRO A 116 15.28 33.98 11.97
CA PRO A 116 14.16 33.10 12.30
C PRO A 116 12.80 33.65 11.86
N LYS A 117 12.62 34.97 11.88
CA LYS A 117 11.40 35.64 11.42
C LYS A 117 11.28 35.56 9.89
N ALA A 118 12.38 35.80 9.18
CA ALA A 118 12.42 35.68 7.72
C ALA A 118 12.16 34.22 7.26
N GLU A 119 12.69 33.23 7.98
CA GLU A 119 12.40 31.81 7.73
C GLU A 119 10.91 31.48 7.92
N ALA A 120 10.27 32.04 8.94
CA ALA A 120 8.83 31.88 9.15
C ALA A 120 7.99 32.51 8.03
N ILE A 121 8.40 33.68 7.52
CA ILE A 121 7.75 34.33 6.38
C ILE A 121 7.89 33.48 5.11
N LEU A 122 9.10 32.97 4.82
CA LEU A 122 9.31 32.09 3.68
C LEU A 122 8.49 30.80 3.78
N ARG A 123 8.42 30.19 4.98
CA ARG A 123 7.58 29.02 5.19
C ARG A 123 6.11 29.30 4.89
N ALA A 124 5.58 30.43 5.37
CA ALA A 124 4.19 30.83 5.10
C ALA A 124 3.95 31.14 3.62
N ALA A 125 4.91 31.75 2.91
CA ALA A 125 4.81 32.04 1.48
C ALA A 125 4.83 30.78 0.61
N LEU A 126 5.55 29.74 1.05
CA LEU A 126 5.60 28.44 0.39
C LEU A 126 4.37 27.56 0.62
N GLU A 127 3.49 27.91 1.58
CA GLU A 127 2.28 27.13 1.84
C GLU A 127 1.20 27.43 0.78
N PRO A 128 0.86 26.47 -0.11
CA PRO A 128 -0.07 26.75 -1.18
C PRO A 128 -1.51 26.87 -0.67
N PRO A 129 -2.30 27.84 -1.17
CA PRO A 129 -3.70 28.02 -0.78
C PRO A 129 -4.54 26.74 -0.91
N ARG A 130 -4.26 25.88 -1.90
CA ARG A 130 -4.96 24.59 -2.08
C ARG A 130 -4.92 23.68 -0.84
N LEU A 131 -3.89 23.74 0.01
CA LEU A 131 -3.85 22.96 1.26
C LEU A 131 -4.97 23.35 2.22
N ARG A 132 -5.22 24.65 2.37
CA ARG A 132 -6.32 25.16 3.20
C ARG A 132 -7.68 24.75 2.65
N LEU A 133 -7.82 24.71 1.33
CA LEU A 133 -9.04 24.25 0.66
C LEU A 133 -9.26 22.75 0.92
N LEU A 134 -8.23 21.91 0.69
CA LEU A 134 -8.29 20.47 0.93
C LEU A 134 -8.58 20.15 2.41
N THR A 135 -7.99 20.89 3.35
CA THR A 135 -8.21 20.68 4.80
C THR A 135 -9.66 20.93 5.22
N GLN A 136 -10.42 21.78 4.51
CA GLN A 136 -11.83 22.02 4.84
C GLN A 136 -12.71 20.77 4.71
N PHE A 137 -12.31 19.80 3.87
CA PHE A 137 -13.03 18.53 3.74
C PHE A 137 -12.97 17.67 5.01
N ASN A 138 -11.98 17.86 5.90
CA ASN A 138 -11.90 17.11 7.16
C ASN A 138 -13.12 17.36 8.08
N ALA A 139 -13.77 18.53 7.95
CA ALA A 139 -14.98 18.86 8.69
C ALA A 139 -16.25 18.21 8.10
N LEU A 140 -16.18 17.61 6.91
CA LEU A 140 -17.33 17.01 6.24
C LEU A 140 -17.49 15.53 6.61
N PRO A 141 -18.74 15.02 6.67
CA PRO A 141 -18.97 13.58 6.74
C PRO A 141 -18.29 12.91 5.54
N GLU A 142 -17.54 11.82 5.76
CA GLU A 142 -16.80 11.09 4.72
C GLU A 142 -15.79 11.94 3.91
N GLY A 143 -15.45 13.16 4.37
CA GLY A 143 -14.56 14.06 3.63
C GLY A 143 -13.11 13.57 3.55
N VAL A 144 -12.64 12.85 4.58
CA VAL A 144 -11.32 12.20 4.54
C VAL A 144 -11.28 11.09 3.49
N LYS A 145 -12.32 10.23 3.44
CA LYS A 145 -12.44 9.19 2.41
C LYS A 145 -12.46 9.79 1.01
N PHE A 146 -13.20 10.88 0.81
CA PHE A 146 -13.21 11.60 -0.45
C PHE A 146 -11.81 12.07 -0.89
N LEU A 147 -11.01 12.63 0.03
CA LEU A 147 -9.65 13.06 -0.29
C LEU A 147 -8.73 11.88 -0.61
N VAL A 148 -8.89 10.75 0.07
CA VAL A 148 -8.18 9.51 -0.25
C VAL A 148 -8.53 9.06 -1.68
N ASP A 149 -9.80 9.03 -2.05
CA ASP A 149 -10.22 8.65 -3.40
C ASP A 149 -9.73 9.64 -4.46
N MET A 150 -9.84 10.94 -4.19
CA MET A 150 -9.31 12.00 -5.05
C MET A 150 -7.80 11.82 -5.28
N ARG A 151 -7.03 11.48 -4.23
CA ARG A 151 -5.59 11.19 -4.39
C ARG A 151 -5.37 10.00 -5.29
N ALA A 152 -6.14 8.92 -5.15
CA ALA A 152 -6.01 7.74 -6.01
C ALA A 152 -6.23 8.06 -7.49
N GLU A 153 -7.14 8.99 -7.81
CA GLU A 153 -7.35 9.52 -9.17
C GLU A 153 -6.18 10.39 -9.61
N LEU A 154 -5.76 11.34 -8.77
CA LEU A 154 -4.67 12.26 -9.03
C LEU A 154 -3.34 11.56 -9.30
N MET A 155 -3.01 10.50 -8.55
CA MET A 155 -1.79 9.70 -8.74
C MET A 155 -1.68 9.14 -10.16
N ARG A 156 -2.81 8.83 -10.82
CA ARG A 156 -2.81 8.35 -12.22
C ARG A 156 -2.58 9.47 -13.22
N LEU A 157 -3.10 10.66 -12.91
CA LEU A 157 -3.01 11.83 -13.79
C LEU A 157 -1.68 12.58 -13.66
N ALA A 158 -1.03 12.50 -12.49
CA ALA A 158 0.25 13.16 -12.22
C ALA A 158 1.43 12.58 -13.00
N ALA A 159 1.27 11.41 -13.64
CA ALA A 159 2.30 10.80 -14.47
C ALA A 159 2.60 11.67 -15.70
N GLY A 160 3.67 12.48 -15.64
CA GLY A 160 4.10 13.36 -16.72
C GLY A 160 3.57 14.79 -16.65
N ASP A 161 2.89 15.18 -15.57
CA ASP A 161 2.37 16.54 -15.33
C ASP A 161 2.94 17.07 -14.01
N SER A 162 3.85 18.05 -14.07
CA SER A 162 4.57 18.57 -12.90
C SER A 162 3.67 19.28 -11.90
N ASP A 163 2.63 19.95 -12.37
CA ASP A 163 1.72 20.72 -11.52
C ASP A 163 0.81 19.77 -10.74
N LEU A 164 0.28 18.74 -11.43
CA LEU A 164 -0.47 17.68 -10.78
C LEU A 164 0.40 16.86 -9.81
N ALA A 165 1.68 16.65 -10.13
CA ALA A 165 2.62 16.01 -9.21
C ALA A 165 2.86 16.84 -7.94
N ALA A 166 2.93 18.17 -8.05
CA ALA A 166 3.03 19.06 -6.89
C ALA A 166 1.75 19.00 -6.02
N LEU A 167 0.56 19.00 -6.64
CA LEU A 167 -0.70 18.81 -5.92
C LEU A 167 -0.77 17.42 -5.24
N GLU A 168 -0.27 16.37 -5.90
CA GLU A 168 -0.24 15.01 -5.32
C GLU A 168 0.66 14.98 -4.09
N ALA A 169 1.84 15.60 -4.16
CA ALA A 169 2.79 15.66 -3.07
C ALA A 169 2.19 16.38 -1.84
N ASP A 170 1.47 17.48 -2.06
CA ASP A 170 0.75 18.22 -1.03
C ASP A 170 -0.33 17.36 -0.35
N LEU A 171 -1.18 16.71 -1.17
CA LEU A 171 -2.26 15.86 -0.67
C LEU A 171 -1.71 14.62 0.06
N ARG A 172 -0.62 14.04 -0.44
CA ARG A 172 0.12 12.98 0.24
C ARG A 172 0.63 13.45 1.60
N GLY A 173 1.18 14.66 1.69
CA GLY A 173 1.65 15.25 2.95
C GLY A 173 0.53 15.43 3.97
N LEU A 174 -0.62 15.98 3.55
CA LEU A 174 -1.81 16.10 4.40
C LEU A 174 -2.26 14.75 4.94
N LEU A 175 -2.46 13.78 4.05
CA LEU A 175 -2.91 12.44 4.43
C LEU A 175 -1.87 11.73 5.31
N ALA A 176 -0.57 11.89 5.06
CA ALA A 176 0.47 11.32 5.92
C ALA A 176 0.38 11.87 7.35
N SER A 177 0.06 13.16 7.52
CA SER A 177 -0.12 13.75 8.86
C SER A 177 -1.40 13.29 9.56
N TRP A 178 -2.45 12.93 8.82
CA TRP A 178 -3.74 12.53 9.38
C TRP A 178 -3.84 11.03 9.67
N PHE A 179 -3.09 10.20 8.92
CA PHE A 179 -3.09 8.74 9.05
C PHE A 179 -1.92 8.21 9.88
N ASP A 180 -1.46 8.98 10.85
CA ASP A 180 -0.46 8.51 11.81
C ASP A 180 -0.95 7.27 12.58
N VAL A 181 -0.03 6.37 12.88
CA VAL A 181 -0.32 5.11 13.60
C VAL A 181 -1.01 5.34 14.95
N GLY A 182 -0.76 6.47 15.60
CA GLY A 182 -1.38 6.87 16.86
C GLY A 182 -2.89 7.05 16.76
N PHE A 183 -3.42 7.36 15.56
CA PHE A 183 -4.86 7.53 15.34
C PHE A 183 -5.55 6.26 14.86
N LEU A 184 -4.80 5.22 14.46
CA LEU A 184 -5.39 3.99 13.96
C LEU A 184 -5.87 3.10 15.10
N VAL A 185 -7.10 2.61 14.96
CA VAL A 185 -7.73 1.66 15.88
C VAL A 185 -7.61 0.27 15.28
N LEU A 186 -7.05 -0.67 16.05
CA LEU A 186 -7.01 -2.08 15.71
C LEU A 186 -8.31 -2.75 16.16
N GLU A 187 -9.01 -3.40 15.24
CA GLU A 187 -10.20 -4.18 15.55
C GLU A 187 -10.06 -5.63 15.05
N ARG A 188 -10.64 -6.56 15.81
CA ARG A 188 -10.79 -7.95 15.38
C ARG A 188 -12.04 -8.08 14.53
N ILE A 189 -11.87 -8.62 13.32
CA ILE A 189 -12.99 -8.95 12.44
C ILE A 189 -13.43 -10.37 12.69
N THR A 190 -14.74 -10.57 12.79
CA THR A 190 -15.37 -11.88 13.03
C THR A 190 -16.62 -11.99 12.18
N TRP A 191 -17.26 -13.17 12.18
CA TRP A 191 -18.56 -13.34 11.53
C TRP A 191 -19.69 -12.46 12.10
N ARG A 192 -19.47 -11.81 13.25
CA ARG A 192 -20.40 -10.85 13.85
C ARG A 192 -20.17 -9.40 13.41
N SER A 193 -19.08 -9.13 12.68
CA SER A 193 -18.78 -7.79 12.19
C SER A 193 -19.81 -7.34 11.14
N PRO A 194 -20.04 -6.02 10.98
CA PRO A 194 -21.03 -5.52 10.03
C PRO A 194 -20.78 -6.02 8.60
N ALA A 195 -21.85 -6.45 7.91
CA ALA A 195 -21.74 -6.99 6.55
C ALA A 195 -21.06 -6.02 5.58
N ALA A 196 -21.30 -4.70 5.73
CA ALA A 196 -20.64 -3.68 4.90
C ALA A 196 -19.11 -3.65 5.04
N VAL A 197 -18.56 -4.03 6.20
CA VAL A 197 -17.11 -4.16 6.41
C VAL A 197 -16.60 -5.46 5.79
N LEU A 198 -17.34 -6.56 5.97
CA LEU A 198 -17.01 -7.86 5.39
C LEU A 198 -16.97 -7.83 3.86
N GLU A 199 -17.96 -7.19 3.21
CA GLU A 199 -17.99 -6.97 1.77
C GLU A 199 -16.76 -6.20 1.27
N LYS A 200 -16.32 -5.19 2.02
CA LYS A 200 -15.11 -4.41 1.69
C LYS A 200 -13.85 -5.25 1.81
N ILE A 201 -13.72 -6.06 2.87
CA ILE A 201 -12.59 -6.99 3.02
C ILE A 201 -12.52 -7.93 1.81
N MET A 202 -13.64 -8.54 1.43
CA MET A 202 -13.72 -9.38 0.22
C MET A 202 -13.31 -8.62 -1.05
N ALA A 203 -13.76 -7.37 -1.20
CA ALA A 203 -13.45 -6.56 -2.37
C ALA A 203 -12.00 -6.06 -2.41
N TYR A 204 -11.33 -5.96 -1.27
CA TYR A 204 -9.98 -5.41 -1.13
C TYR A 204 -8.89 -6.48 -0.99
N GLU A 205 -9.26 -7.75 -0.85
CA GLU A 205 -8.31 -8.86 -0.82
C GLU A 205 -7.59 -8.98 -2.18
N ALA A 206 -6.27 -8.79 -2.16
CA ALA A 206 -5.40 -8.61 -3.32
C ALA A 206 -4.25 -9.64 -3.37
N VAL A 207 -3.96 -10.31 -2.26
CA VAL A 207 -2.97 -11.38 -2.16
C VAL A 207 -3.64 -12.72 -2.54
N HIS A 208 -4.78 -13.02 -1.93
CA HIS A 208 -5.50 -14.29 -2.15
C HIS A 208 -7.01 -14.06 -2.29
N ALA A 209 -7.46 -13.76 -3.51
CA ALA A 209 -8.84 -13.38 -3.80
C ALA A 209 -9.89 -14.30 -3.14
N ILE A 210 -10.78 -13.70 -2.35
CA ILE A 210 -11.86 -14.40 -1.66
C ILE A 210 -12.96 -14.74 -2.67
N GLN A 211 -13.28 -16.03 -2.80
CA GLN A 211 -14.19 -16.54 -3.84
C GLN A 211 -15.67 -16.42 -3.49
N GLY A 212 -16.01 -16.07 -2.24
CA GLY A 212 -17.39 -15.91 -1.79
C GLY A 212 -17.54 -15.83 -0.27
N TRP A 213 -18.79 -15.82 0.20
CA TRP A 213 -19.09 -15.72 1.63
C TRP A 213 -18.67 -16.96 2.43
N ASP A 214 -18.72 -18.15 1.84
CA ASP A 214 -18.28 -19.39 2.50
C ASP A 214 -16.75 -19.40 2.70
N ASP A 215 -15.98 -18.94 1.70
CA ASP A 215 -14.53 -18.76 1.81
C ASP A 215 -14.19 -17.72 2.90
N LEU A 216 -14.87 -16.57 2.90
CA LEU A 216 -14.70 -15.57 3.97
C LEU A 216 -15.00 -16.16 5.36
N LYS A 217 -16.06 -16.97 5.48
CA LYS A 217 -16.44 -17.60 6.74
C LYS A 217 -15.35 -18.55 7.24
N ASN A 218 -14.76 -19.36 6.35
CA ASN A 218 -13.64 -20.23 6.67
C ASN A 218 -12.40 -19.43 7.13
N ARG A 219 -12.13 -18.27 6.50
CA ARG A 219 -11.03 -17.37 6.92
C ARG A 219 -11.27 -16.65 8.24
N LEU A 220 -12.49 -16.72 8.77
CA LEU A 220 -12.90 -16.16 10.06
C LEU A 220 -13.14 -17.23 11.13
N ASP A 221 -12.81 -18.50 10.85
CA ASP A 221 -13.07 -19.63 11.74
C ASP A 221 -12.13 -19.64 12.98
N SER A 222 -12.28 -20.62 13.86
CA SER A 222 -11.66 -20.64 15.19
C SER A 222 -10.12 -20.62 15.17
N ASP A 223 -9.50 -21.25 14.17
CA ASP A 223 -8.06 -21.32 13.94
C ASP A 223 -7.53 -20.21 13.02
N ARG A 224 -8.39 -19.24 12.68
CA ARG A 224 -8.04 -18.05 11.91
C ARG A 224 -8.31 -16.78 12.73
N ARG A 225 -7.51 -15.75 12.50
CA ARG A 225 -7.75 -14.41 13.04
C ARG A 225 -7.63 -13.41 11.92
N LEU A 226 -8.62 -12.52 11.83
CA LEU A 226 -8.57 -11.39 10.93
C LEU A 226 -8.61 -10.11 11.76
N TYR A 227 -7.67 -9.23 11.50
CA TYR A 227 -7.56 -7.92 12.12
C TYR A 227 -7.64 -6.84 11.07
N ALA A 228 -8.26 -5.71 11.40
CA ALA A 228 -8.25 -4.55 10.53
C ALA A 228 -7.94 -3.27 11.32
N PHE A 229 -7.22 -2.36 10.68
CA PHE A 229 -6.96 -1.01 11.17
C PHE A 229 -7.95 -0.04 10.54
N PHE A 230 -8.61 0.73 11.40
CA PHE A 230 -9.55 1.77 11.02
C PHE A 230 -9.03 3.13 11.47
N HIS A 231 -9.46 4.18 10.76
CA HIS A 231 -9.28 5.55 11.21
C HIS A 231 -10.62 6.09 11.72
N PRO A 232 -10.67 6.87 12.82
CA PRO A 232 -11.93 7.37 13.40
C PRO A 232 -12.80 8.19 12.43
N ARG A 233 -12.19 8.82 11.42
CA ARG A 233 -12.91 9.56 10.35
C ARG A 233 -13.30 8.69 9.14
N MET A 234 -13.00 7.41 9.19
CA MET A 234 -13.31 6.41 8.17
C MET A 234 -13.64 5.06 8.85
N PRO A 235 -14.66 5.02 9.73
CA PRO A 235 -14.93 3.86 10.61
C PRO A 235 -15.40 2.62 9.85
N ASP A 236 -16.04 2.80 8.70
CA ASP A 236 -16.53 1.68 7.86
C ASP A 236 -15.50 1.22 6.83
N GLU A 237 -14.27 1.78 6.83
CA GLU A 237 -13.26 1.54 5.82
C GLU A 237 -12.04 0.86 6.44
N PRO A 238 -11.86 -0.45 6.25
CA PRO A 238 -10.61 -1.10 6.65
C PRO A 238 -9.49 -0.49 5.82
N LEU A 239 -8.47 0.05 6.48
CA LEU A 239 -7.31 0.66 5.81
C LEU A 239 -6.25 -0.39 5.51
N ILE A 240 -5.96 -1.17 6.53
CA ILE A 240 -5.05 -2.30 6.49
C ILE A 240 -5.76 -3.45 7.15
N PHE A 241 -5.73 -4.63 6.55
CA PHE A 241 -6.19 -5.83 7.24
C PHE A 241 -5.18 -6.96 7.10
N VAL A 242 -5.23 -7.84 8.09
CA VAL A 242 -4.20 -8.85 8.36
C VAL A 242 -4.92 -10.15 8.66
N GLU A 243 -4.66 -11.17 7.86
CA GLU A 243 -5.14 -12.54 8.05
C GLU A 243 -4.03 -13.40 8.65
N VAL A 244 -4.39 -14.12 9.72
CA VAL A 244 -3.49 -14.93 10.53
C VAL A 244 -4.04 -16.34 10.66
N ALA A 245 -3.20 -17.35 10.42
CA ALA A 245 -3.48 -18.75 10.71
C ALA A 245 -2.76 -19.17 12.00
N LEU A 246 -3.44 -19.91 12.87
CA LEU A 246 -2.89 -20.46 14.10
C LEU A 246 -2.53 -21.93 13.85
N VAL A 247 -1.24 -22.27 13.93
CA VAL A 247 -0.69 -23.56 13.51
C VAL A 247 0.43 -24.03 14.44
N ASP A 248 0.89 -25.28 14.27
CA ASP A 248 1.90 -25.92 15.12
C ASP A 248 3.35 -25.71 14.64
N GLU A 249 3.54 -25.13 13.45
CA GLU A 249 4.87 -24.84 12.90
C GLU A 249 4.85 -23.69 11.90
N ILE A 250 6.04 -23.22 11.50
CA ILE A 250 6.12 -22.18 10.46
C ILE A 250 5.67 -22.78 9.12
N ALA A 251 4.51 -22.33 8.63
CA ALA A 251 3.96 -22.76 7.35
C ALA A 251 4.87 -22.38 6.16
N GLY A 252 5.01 -23.31 5.22
CA GLY A 252 5.85 -23.17 4.03
C GLY A 252 5.08 -23.06 2.71
N ASN A 253 3.78 -23.36 2.70
CA ASN A 253 2.95 -23.39 1.51
C ASN A 253 1.61 -22.70 1.79
N VAL A 254 1.15 -21.86 0.86
CA VAL A 254 -0.04 -21.04 1.06
C VAL A 254 -1.33 -21.75 0.65
N GLN A 255 -1.24 -22.69 -0.30
CA GLN A 255 -2.39 -23.53 -0.67
C GLN A 255 -2.83 -24.37 0.53
N ASP A 256 -1.91 -24.89 1.34
CA ASP A 256 -2.23 -25.64 2.56
C ASP A 256 -3.01 -24.79 3.58
N LEU A 257 -2.72 -23.49 3.69
CA LEU A 257 -3.41 -22.59 4.62
C LEU A 257 -4.81 -22.18 4.12
N LEU A 258 -4.99 -22.15 2.80
CA LEU A 258 -6.20 -21.69 2.11
C LEU A 258 -7.14 -22.83 1.73
N ASP A 259 -6.74 -24.09 1.89
CA ASP A 259 -7.56 -25.25 1.56
C ASP A 259 -8.83 -25.28 2.43
N PRO A 260 -10.03 -25.02 1.85
CA PRO A 260 -11.27 -25.01 2.61
C PRO A 260 -11.72 -26.41 3.05
N SER A 261 -11.09 -27.46 2.51
CA SER A 261 -11.36 -28.85 2.87
C SER A 261 -10.46 -29.39 3.98
N ALA A 262 -9.44 -28.62 4.37
CA ALA A 262 -8.56 -28.98 5.48
C ALA A 262 -9.36 -29.03 6.80
N PRO A 263 -9.05 -29.99 7.69
CA PRO A 263 -9.66 -30.03 9.01
C PRO A 263 -9.28 -28.76 9.80
N LEU A 264 -10.20 -28.31 10.66
CA LEU A 264 -9.93 -27.19 11.57
C LEU A 264 -8.73 -27.51 12.46
N GLY A 265 -7.82 -26.55 12.57
CA GLY A 265 -6.66 -26.64 13.46
C GLY A 265 -7.05 -26.63 14.94
N ASP A 266 -6.24 -27.29 15.77
CA ASP A 266 -6.37 -27.23 17.22
C ASP A 266 -5.71 -25.95 17.75
N VAL A 267 -6.53 -24.94 18.01
CA VAL A 267 -6.10 -23.63 18.54
C VAL A 267 -5.38 -23.75 19.88
N GLU A 268 -5.72 -24.75 20.69
CA GLU A 268 -5.10 -24.97 22.00
C GLU A 268 -3.76 -25.70 21.88
N ALA A 269 -3.49 -26.38 20.77
CA ALA A 269 -2.19 -26.97 20.47
C ALA A 269 -1.22 -25.96 19.85
N ALA A 270 -1.76 -25.05 19.01
CA ALA A 270 -1.00 -24.10 18.21
C ALA A 270 0.05 -23.30 18.99
N ASP A 271 1.26 -23.22 18.42
CA ASP A 271 2.40 -22.49 18.99
C ASP A 271 2.92 -21.37 18.06
N THR A 272 2.38 -21.30 16.85
CA THR A 272 2.83 -20.43 15.78
C THR A 272 1.67 -19.66 15.16
N ALA A 273 1.82 -18.34 15.02
CA ALA A 273 0.92 -17.47 14.27
C ALA A 273 1.55 -17.12 12.92
N ILE A 274 0.85 -17.49 11.83
CA ILE A 274 1.27 -17.22 10.46
C ILE A 274 0.46 -16.10 9.84
N PHE A 275 1.10 -14.96 9.62
CA PHE A 275 0.57 -13.83 8.87
C PHE A 275 0.66 -14.13 7.37
N TYR A 276 -0.42 -14.62 6.76
CA TYR A 276 -0.42 -15.07 5.36
C TYR A 276 -1.03 -14.06 4.38
N SER A 277 -1.79 -13.07 4.87
CA SER A 277 -2.30 -11.96 4.06
C SER A 277 -2.20 -10.64 4.81
N ILE A 278 -1.61 -9.62 4.18
CA ILE A 278 -1.55 -8.23 4.68
C ILE A 278 -1.83 -7.29 3.53
N ASN A 279 -2.92 -6.53 3.65
CA ASN A 279 -3.49 -5.79 2.53
C ASN A 279 -3.60 -4.32 2.89
N ASN A 280 -3.14 -3.44 2.01
CA ASN A 280 -3.51 -2.03 2.03
C ASN A 280 -4.72 -1.83 1.11
N ALA A 281 -5.88 -1.61 1.71
CA ALA A 281 -7.16 -1.53 1.01
C ALA A 281 -7.31 -0.25 0.18
N GLN A 282 -6.65 0.83 0.60
CA GLN A 282 -6.91 2.17 0.07
C GLN A 282 -5.79 2.61 -0.87
N LYS A 283 -6.04 2.55 -2.18
CA LYS A 283 -5.08 2.99 -3.22
C LYS A 283 -4.60 4.42 -3.02
N GLY A 284 -5.49 5.29 -2.55
CA GLY A 284 -5.19 6.69 -2.24
C GLY A 284 -4.28 6.89 -1.03
N LEU A 285 -3.95 5.83 -0.28
CA LEU A 285 -2.97 5.84 0.80
C LEU A 285 -1.66 5.15 0.41
N ALA A 286 -1.49 4.77 -0.86
CA ALA A 286 -0.24 4.19 -1.34
C ALA A 286 0.94 5.16 -1.10
N GLY A 287 2.03 4.62 -0.53
CA GLY A 287 3.22 5.40 -0.17
C GLY A 287 3.11 6.20 1.14
N ILE A 288 1.99 6.10 1.86
CA ILE A 288 1.86 6.64 3.21
C ILE A 288 2.19 5.52 4.21
N SER A 289 3.15 5.78 5.08
CA SER A 289 3.48 4.85 6.17
C SER A 289 2.48 5.03 7.30
N PHE A 290 1.92 3.93 7.78
CA PHE A 290 1.07 3.87 8.95
C PHE A 290 1.87 3.49 10.20
N GLY A 291 3.16 3.84 10.23
CA GLY A 291 4.09 3.49 11.30
C GLY A 291 4.68 2.07 11.20
N ASN A 292 5.80 1.87 11.87
CA ASN A 292 6.64 0.67 11.78
C ASN A 292 6.30 -0.43 12.82
N PHE A 293 5.08 -0.45 13.35
CA PHE A 293 4.70 -1.37 14.43
C PHE A 293 3.25 -1.89 14.33
N LEU A 294 2.68 -1.90 13.13
CA LEU A 294 1.33 -2.45 12.91
C LEU A 294 1.27 -3.91 13.33
N ILE A 295 2.27 -4.70 12.92
CA ILE A 295 2.34 -6.12 13.25
C ILE A 295 2.56 -6.33 14.74
N LYS A 296 3.36 -5.48 15.40
CA LYS A 296 3.56 -5.53 16.86
C LYS A 296 2.23 -5.45 17.62
N ARG A 297 1.29 -4.59 17.19
CA ARG A 297 -0.04 -4.51 17.84
C ARG A 297 -0.85 -5.80 17.72
N VAL A 298 -0.81 -6.46 16.55
CA VAL A 298 -1.49 -7.74 16.33
C VAL A 298 -0.81 -8.85 17.14
N VAL A 299 0.52 -8.89 17.15
CA VAL A 299 1.33 -9.82 17.94
C VAL A 299 1.07 -9.67 19.44
N ASP A 300 0.96 -8.43 19.95
CA ASP A 300 0.67 -8.14 21.36
C ASP A 300 -0.74 -8.61 21.75
N ASP A 301 -1.72 -8.50 20.85
CA ASP A 301 -3.08 -9.00 21.07
C ASP A 301 -3.12 -10.53 21.08
N LEU A 302 -2.50 -11.17 20.08
CA LEU A 302 -2.37 -12.63 20.01
C LEU A 302 -1.65 -13.21 21.23
N SER A 303 -0.54 -12.60 21.66
CA SER A 303 0.23 -13.04 22.84
C SER A 303 -0.55 -12.89 24.16
N ARG A 304 -1.47 -11.91 24.22
CA ARG A 304 -2.36 -11.75 25.36
C ARG A 304 -3.41 -12.85 25.40
N GLN A 305 -3.99 -13.19 24.25
CA GLN A 305 -5.06 -14.19 24.12
C GLN A 305 -4.55 -15.64 24.20
N PHE A 306 -3.44 -15.96 23.55
CA PHE A 306 -2.93 -17.33 23.40
C PHE A 306 -1.53 -17.46 24.00
N LYS A 307 -1.42 -18.06 25.18
CA LYS A 307 -0.14 -18.18 25.92
C LYS A 307 0.84 -19.19 25.32
N ARG A 308 0.36 -20.09 24.46
CA ARG A 308 1.18 -21.11 23.79
C ARG A 308 1.82 -20.58 22.50
N ILE A 309 1.23 -19.57 21.87
CA ILE A 309 1.80 -18.93 20.69
C ILE A 309 3.08 -18.19 21.09
N ARG A 310 4.21 -18.66 20.56
CA ARG A 310 5.54 -18.10 20.82
C ARG A 310 6.24 -17.67 19.54
N THR A 311 5.83 -18.24 18.40
CA THR A 311 6.43 -17.96 17.10
C THR A 311 5.47 -17.10 16.28
N PHE A 312 5.98 -15.98 15.74
CA PHE A 312 5.22 -15.06 14.90
C PHE A 312 5.94 -14.91 13.57
N ALA A 313 5.44 -15.55 12.52
CA ALA A 313 6.08 -15.52 11.20
C ALA A 313 5.07 -15.17 10.12
N THR A 314 5.52 -14.63 9.00
CA THR A 314 4.65 -14.42 7.84
C THR A 314 4.81 -15.56 6.85
N LEU A 315 3.89 -15.68 5.91
CA LEU A 315 4.12 -16.37 4.64
C LEU A 315 3.83 -15.36 3.53
N SER A 316 4.87 -14.66 3.07
CA SER A 316 4.74 -13.46 2.24
C SER A 316 5.12 -13.73 0.79
N PRO A 317 4.46 -13.07 -0.19
CA PRO A 317 4.86 -13.12 -1.59
C PRO A 317 6.18 -12.35 -1.82
N ILE A 318 6.82 -12.57 -2.97
CA ILE A 318 8.05 -11.87 -3.39
C ILE A 318 7.79 -11.10 -4.70
N PRO A 319 6.94 -10.06 -4.68
CA PRO A 319 6.52 -9.38 -5.89
C PRO A 319 7.67 -8.64 -6.57
N GLY A 320 7.94 -9.00 -7.82
CA GLY A 320 8.96 -8.35 -8.65
C GLY A 320 10.26 -9.14 -8.77
N PHE A 321 10.39 -10.28 -8.09
CA PHE A 321 11.54 -11.18 -8.23
C PHE A 321 11.74 -11.63 -9.69
N ARG A 322 10.68 -12.11 -10.36
CA ARG A 322 10.79 -12.53 -11.77
C ARG A 322 11.23 -11.40 -12.68
N ARG A 323 10.67 -10.19 -12.50
CA ARG A 323 11.07 -9.01 -13.27
C ARG A 323 12.55 -8.69 -13.07
N TRP A 324 13.00 -8.62 -11.83
CA TRP A 324 14.41 -8.39 -11.50
C TRP A 324 15.32 -9.46 -12.11
N LEU A 325 14.95 -10.74 -11.98
CA LEU A 325 15.72 -11.84 -12.53
C LEU A 325 15.81 -11.78 -14.06
N ASP A 326 14.69 -11.48 -14.73
CA ASP A 326 14.65 -11.33 -16.18
C ASP A 326 15.48 -10.15 -16.67
N GLU A 327 15.52 -9.04 -15.92
CA GLU A 327 16.41 -7.91 -16.18
C GLU A 327 17.88 -8.32 -16.06
N ARG A 328 18.28 -9.01 -14.97
CA ARG A 328 19.66 -9.48 -14.78
C ARG A 328 20.10 -10.49 -15.84
N LEU A 329 19.21 -11.39 -16.23
CA LEU A 329 19.45 -12.37 -17.30
C LEU A 329 19.61 -11.66 -18.66
N THR A 330 18.80 -10.63 -18.93
CA THR A 330 18.87 -9.87 -20.19
C THR A 330 20.14 -9.04 -20.27
N LEU A 331 20.61 -8.50 -19.14
CA LEU A 331 21.89 -7.79 -19.05
C LEU A 331 23.11 -8.72 -19.11
N GLY A 332 22.92 -10.04 -18.99
CA GLY A 332 24.00 -11.01 -18.99
C GLY A 332 24.95 -10.86 -17.80
N GLU A 333 24.39 -10.59 -16.61
CA GLU A 333 25.20 -10.32 -15.42
C GLU A 333 26.20 -11.47 -15.13
N PRO A 334 27.52 -11.20 -15.10
CA PRO A 334 28.52 -12.23 -14.83
C PRO A 334 28.34 -12.85 -13.44
N GLY A 335 28.41 -14.18 -13.36
CA GLY A 335 28.28 -14.90 -12.08
C GLY A 335 26.86 -14.96 -11.52
N LEU A 336 25.83 -14.56 -12.29
CA LEU A 336 24.45 -14.70 -11.87
C LEU A 336 24.09 -16.16 -11.59
N LEU A 337 24.60 -17.08 -12.41
CA LEU A 337 24.59 -18.53 -12.18
C LEU A 337 26.02 -19.03 -11.99
N ASN A 338 26.20 -20.00 -11.08
CA ASN A 338 27.51 -20.63 -10.90
C ASN A 338 27.74 -21.74 -11.96
N ALA A 339 28.97 -22.22 -12.07
CA ALA A 339 29.35 -23.18 -13.11
C ALA A 339 28.58 -24.52 -13.00
N ALA A 340 28.26 -24.95 -11.78
CA ALA A 340 27.50 -26.18 -11.54
C ALA A 340 26.04 -26.02 -12.00
N GLU A 341 25.39 -24.91 -11.62
CA GLU A 341 24.02 -24.56 -12.06
C GLU A 341 23.95 -24.46 -13.59
N HIS A 342 24.91 -23.77 -14.22
CA HIS A 342 24.98 -23.68 -15.67
C HIS A 342 25.08 -25.06 -16.34
N THR A 343 25.92 -25.95 -15.80
CA THR A 343 26.10 -27.30 -16.35
C THR A 343 24.83 -28.14 -16.24
N ILE A 344 24.17 -28.12 -15.08
CA ILE A 344 22.94 -28.87 -14.81
C ILE A 344 21.81 -28.37 -15.72
N LEU A 345 21.57 -27.06 -15.76
CA LEU A 345 20.49 -26.48 -16.56
C LEU A 345 20.70 -26.68 -18.07
N THR A 346 21.95 -26.62 -18.55
CA THR A 346 22.27 -26.89 -19.97
C THR A 346 21.99 -28.33 -20.37
N ARG A 347 22.31 -29.29 -19.49
CA ARG A 347 22.04 -30.71 -19.71
C ARG A 347 20.53 -30.97 -19.77
N LEU A 348 19.76 -30.43 -18.83
CA LEU A 348 18.32 -30.68 -18.74
C LEU A 348 17.51 -29.95 -19.82
N SER A 349 18.00 -28.82 -20.33
CA SER A 349 17.38 -28.10 -21.46
C SER A 349 17.75 -28.66 -22.84
N GLY A 350 18.39 -29.84 -22.92
CA GLY A 350 18.70 -30.52 -24.18
C GLY A 350 19.81 -29.86 -25.01
N GLY A 351 20.74 -29.13 -24.39
CA GLY A 351 21.89 -28.55 -25.09
C GLY A 351 21.57 -27.38 -26.04
N LEU A 352 20.36 -26.83 -25.97
CA LEU A 352 19.96 -25.66 -26.73
C LEU A 352 20.66 -24.41 -26.19
N GLY A 353 21.82 -24.05 -26.76
CA GLY A 353 22.45 -22.75 -26.53
C GLY A 353 21.44 -21.61 -26.65
N ALA A 354 21.45 -20.70 -25.65
CA ALA A 354 20.57 -19.53 -25.48
C ALA A 354 19.04 -19.76 -25.37
N LYS A 355 18.48 -20.82 -25.97
CA LYS A 355 17.08 -21.27 -25.74
C LYS A 355 16.92 -22.17 -24.49
N GLY A 356 18.03 -22.68 -23.95
CA GLY A 356 18.14 -23.34 -22.64
C GLY A 356 18.59 -22.38 -21.52
N SER A 357 18.32 -21.08 -21.68
CA SER A 357 18.55 -20.09 -20.63
C SER A 357 17.49 -20.22 -19.53
N LEU A 358 17.87 -19.93 -18.28
CA LEU A 358 16.94 -19.90 -17.13
C LEU A 358 15.65 -19.11 -17.43
N LYS A 359 15.75 -18.04 -18.22
CA LYS A 359 14.61 -17.24 -18.67
C LYS A 359 13.62 -18.04 -19.51
N ALA A 360 14.10 -18.82 -20.47
CA ALA A 360 13.26 -19.63 -21.34
C ALA A 360 12.56 -20.75 -20.57
N LEU A 361 13.28 -21.42 -19.65
CA LEU A 361 12.71 -22.46 -18.79
C LEU A 361 11.57 -21.92 -17.91
N LEU A 362 11.69 -20.68 -17.44
CA LEU A 362 10.69 -20.05 -16.56
C LEU A 362 9.60 -19.28 -17.31
N SER A 363 9.65 -19.24 -18.65
CA SER A 363 8.64 -18.53 -19.45
C SER A 363 7.31 -19.28 -19.48
N GLU A 364 7.35 -20.61 -19.37
CA GLU A 364 6.17 -21.47 -19.34
C GLU A 364 6.15 -22.28 -18.03
N PRO A 365 5.01 -22.43 -17.34
CA PRO A 365 4.95 -23.09 -16.03
C PRO A 365 5.07 -24.62 -16.10
N GLY A 366 5.25 -25.22 -17.29
CA GLY A 366 5.31 -26.67 -17.48
C GLY A 366 6.41 -27.38 -16.66
N TRP A 367 7.49 -26.67 -16.33
CA TRP A 367 8.58 -27.18 -15.49
C TRP A 367 8.11 -27.64 -14.09
N VAL A 368 7.00 -27.07 -13.60
CA VAL A 368 6.41 -27.44 -12.30
C VAL A 368 5.97 -28.91 -12.28
N ALA A 369 5.54 -29.45 -13.43
CA ALA A 369 5.10 -30.83 -13.57
C ALA A 369 6.23 -31.81 -13.95
N GLU A 370 7.47 -31.32 -14.07
CA GLU A 370 8.64 -32.11 -14.44
C GLU A 370 9.63 -32.19 -13.26
N PRO A 371 9.57 -33.22 -12.40
CA PRO A 371 10.36 -33.27 -11.16
C PRO A 371 11.87 -33.05 -11.36
N PRO A 372 12.54 -33.66 -12.36
CA PRO A 372 13.98 -33.42 -12.56
C PRO A 372 14.31 -31.96 -12.89
N LEU A 373 13.40 -31.26 -13.57
CA LEU A 373 13.59 -29.86 -13.93
C LEU A 373 13.30 -28.94 -12.75
N ALA A 374 12.22 -29.20 -12.00
CA ALA A 374 11.89 -28.46 -10.77
C ALA A 374 13.02 -28.57 -9.73
N GLU A 375 13.54 -29.78 -9.49
CA GLU A 375 14.67 -30.03 -8.57
C GLU A 375 15.94 -29.28 -8.99
N ALA A 376 16.21 -29.17 -10.28
CA ALA A 376 17.35 -28.43 -10.80
C ALA A 376 17.19 -26.91 -10.73
N LEU A 377 15.95 -26.41 -10.74
CA LEU A 377 15.63 -24.98 -10.66
C LEU A 377 15.62 -24.46 -9.22
N GLU A 378 15.33 -25.31 -8.23
CA GLU A 378 15.22 -24.88 -6.82
C GLU A 378 16.51 -24.21 -6.28
N PRO A 379 17.72 -24.81 -6.39
CA PRO A 379 18.92 -24.20 -5.84
C PRO A 379 19.25 -22.81 -6.40
N PRO A 380 19.32 -22.59 -7.74
CA PRO A 380 19.62 -21.26 -8.27
C PRO A 380 18.53 -20.25 -7.92
N LEU A 381 17.25 -20.63 -7.98
CA LEU A 381 16.15 -19.70 -7.69
C LEU A 381 16.11 -19.30 -6.21
N SER A 382 16.32 -20.25 -5.29
CA SER A 382 16.36 -19.97 -3.86
C SER A 382 17.54 -19.05 -3.49
N ARG A 383 18.71 -19.30 -4.07
CA ARG A 383 19.90 -18.44 -3.90
C ARG A 383 19.68 -17.04 -4.44
N LEU A 384 19.15 -16.93 -5.66
CA LEU A 384 18.87 -15.65 -6.30
C LEU A 384 17.79 -14.86 -5.57
N ALA A 385 16.76 -15.54 -5.03
CA ALA A 385 15.76 -14.91 -4.18
C ALA A 385 16.37 -14.41 -2.86
N ALA A 386 17.29 -15.15 -2.24
CA ALA A 386 18.02 -14.69 -1.07
C ALA A 386 18.81 -13.40 -1.37
N ARG A 387 19.51 -13.36 -2.51
CA ARG A 387 20.20 -12.15 -2.98
C ARG A 387 19.23 -11.00 -3.20
N TYR A 388 18.14 -11.23 -3.93
CA TYR A 388 17.12 -10.22 -4.23
C TYR A 388 16.55 -9.57 -2.96
N LEU A 389 16.19 -10.40 -1.98
CA LEU A 389 15.58 -9.95 -0.74
C LEU A 389 16.57 -9.25 0.21
N ALA A 390 17.81 -9.76 0.32
CA ALA A 390 18.77 -9.30 1.31
C ALA A 390 19.75 -8.24 0.81
N GLN A 391 20.18 -8.33 -0.44
CA GLN A 391 21.31 -7.57 -0.99
C GLN A 391 20.89 -6.50 -2.00
N GLU A 392 19.87 -6.73 -2.82
CA GLU A 392 19.44 -5.76 -3.82
C GLU A 392 18.71 -4.57 -3.16
N LYS A 393 19.14 -3.35 -3.49
CA LYS A 393 18.65 -2.11 -2.87
C LYS A 393 18.07 -1.14 -3.89
N ARG A 394 17.15 -0.29 -3.42
CA ARG A 394 16.71 0.92 -4.10
C ARG A 394 17.77 2.02 -3.97
N SER A 395 17.59 3.12 -4.69
CA SER A 395 18.47 4.30 -4.62
C SER A 395 18.60 4.90 -3.21
N ASN A 396 17.60 4.69 -2.35
CA ASN A 396 17.61 5.15 -0.96
C ASN A 396 18.26 4.15 0.03
N GLY A 397 18.90 3.09 -0.46
CA GLY A 397 19.59 2.10 0.38
C GLY A 397 18.68 1.06 1.05
N GLN A 398 17.37 1.11 0.83
CA GLN A 398 16.42 0.14 1.37
C GLN A 398 16.23 -1.06 0.44
N ALA A 399 15.63 -2.15 0.94
CA ALA A 399 15.38 -3.37 0.17
C ALA A 399 14.61 -3.06 -1.13
N LEU A 400 15.00 -3.70 -2.23
CA LEU A 400 14.37 -3.53 -3.53
C LEU A 400 12.91 -3.99 -3.51
N ASP A 401 12.68 -5.20 -3.01
CA ASP A 401 11.36 -5.78 -2.86
C ASP A 401 10.49 -4.96 -1.86
N PRO A 402 9.27 -4.55 -2.25
CA PRO A 402 8.40 -3.74 -1.39
C PRO A 402 7.88 -4.48 -0.15
N VAL A 403 7.66 -5.79 -0.23
CA VAL A 403 7.17 -6.61 0.88
C VAL A 403 8.30 -6.86 1.88
N ALA A 404 9.51 -7.12 1.40
CA ALA A 404 10.72 -7.16 2.22
C ALA A 404 10.93 -5.83 2.92
N HIS A 405 10.84 -4.71 2.20
CA HIS A 405 10.94 -3.39 2.82
C HIS A 405 9.92 -3.20 3.95
N PHE A 406 8.66 -3.59 3.73
CA PHE A 406 7.62 -3.53 4.74
C PHE A 406 7.96 -4.36 5.99
N HIS A 407 8.30 -5.64 5.85
CA HIS A 407 8.57 -6.50 7.01
C HIS A 407 9.86 -6.12 7.74
N LEU A 408 10.92 -5.77 7.01
CA LEU A 408 12.20 -5.34 7.59
C LEU A 408 12.08 -4.00 8.31
N SER A 409 11.31 -3.05 7.76
CA SER A 409 10.99 -1.80 8.46
C SER A 409 10.14 -2.03 9.71
N ASN A 410 9.38 -3.13 9.80
CA ASN A 410 8.68 -3.54 11.02
C ASN A 410 9.54 -4.44 11.95
N GLY A 411 10.86 -4.56 11.70
CA GLY A 411 11.79 -5.26 12.58
C GLY A 411 11.84 -6.79 12.43
N ALA A 412 11.23 -7.35 11.40
CA ALA A 412 11.33 -8.78 11.12
C ALA A 412 12.72 -9.17 10.57
N ARG A 413 13.05 -10.46 10.62
CA ARG A 413 14.17 -11.05 9.89
C ARG A 413 13.70 -11.94 8.76
N ILE A 414 14.47 -12.05 7.68
CA ILE A 414 14.24 -13.06 6.64
C ILE A 414 14.58 -14.42 7.24
N GLU A 415 13.57 -15.25 7.47
CA GLU A 415 13.71 -16.52 8.17
C GLU A 415 13.95 -17.68 7.22
N ARG A 416 13.11 -17.83 6.19
CA ARG A 416 13.13 -18.97 5.28
C ARG A 416 12.59 -18.58 3.91
N ILE A 417 13.24 -19.07 2.85
CA ILE A 417 12.72 -19.03 1.48
C ILE A 417 12.03 -20.38 1.23
N ASN A 418 10.81 -20.32 0.73
CA ASN A 418 9.94 -21.47 0.53
C ASN A 418 9.79 -21.74 -0.96
N TRP A 419 10.28 -22.90 -1.40
CA TRP A 419 10.15 -23.40 -2.77
C TRP A 419 8.73 -23.93 -3.02
N MET A 420 8.19 -23.65 -4.21
CA MET A 420 6.85 -24.09 -4.63
C MET A 420 5.75 -23.80 -3.57
N ALA A 421 5.86 -22.63 -2.94
CA ALA A 421 4.99 -22.21 -1.86
C ALA A 421 3.70 -21.54 -2.34
N ASP A 422 3.70 -20.97 -3.56
CA ASP A 422 2.50 -20.48 -4.23
C ASP A 422 2.51 -20.87 -5.72
N LEU A 423 1.79 -21.94 -6.06
CA LEU A 423 1.66 -22.42 -7.44
C LEU A 423 0.48 -21.79 -8.20
N SER A 424 -0.15 -20.75 -7.66
CA SER A 424 -1.11 -19.98 -8.43
C SER A 424 -0.45 -19.33 -9.64
N ALA A 425 -1.24 -19.01 -10.67
CA ALA A 425 -0.74 -18.30 -11.85
C ALA A 425 -0.03 -16.98 -11.47
N ASN A 426 -0.51 -16.30 -10.42
CA ASN A 426 0.10 -15.08 -9.90
C ASN A 426 1.43 -15.38 -9.19
N GLY A 427 1.50 -16.37 -8.31
CA GLY A 427 2.74 -16.76 -7.62
C GLY A 427 3.86 -17.17 -8.58
N LEU A 428 3.51 -17.96 -9.60
CA LEU A 428 4.45 -18.33 -10.67
C LEU A 428 4.95 -17.10 -11.46
N ALA A 429 4.05 -16.20 -11.83
CA ALA A 429 4.41 -14.99 -12.58
C ALA A 429 5.24 -13.99 -11.76
N GLN A 430 4.99 -13.86 -10.46
CA GLN A 430 5.68 -12.89 -9.60
C GLN A 430 7.06 -13.38 -9.16
N SER A 431 7.16 -14.66 -8.77
CA SER A 431 8.34 -15.17 -8.06
C SER A 431 8.71 -16.63 -8.41
N ALA A 432 8.23 -17.19 -9.52
CA ALA A 432 8.39 -18.63 -9.82
C ALA A 432 7.88 -19.54 -8.68
N GLY A 433 6.82 -19.11 -8.00
CA GLY A 433 6.20 -19.84 -6.90
C GLY A 433 6.99 -19.83 -5.60
N LEU A 434 8.04 -19.02 -5.50
CA LEU A 434 8.75 -18.77 -4.25
C LEU A 434 7.94 -17.85 -3.34
N MET A 435 7.87 -18.20 -2.06
CA MET A 435 7.45 -17.30 -0.99
C MET A 435 8.55 -17.20 0.07
N VAL A 436 8.35 -16.32 1.05
CA VAL A 436 9.30 -16.08 2.12
C VAL A 436 8.60 -15.99 3.47
N ASN A 437 9.19 -16.60 4.49
CA ASN A 437 8.80 -16.34 5.87
C ASN A 437 9.65 -15.20 6.43
N TYR A 438 9.00 -14.16 6.95
CA TYR A 438 9.62 -13.17 7.83
C TYR A 438 9.27 -13.49 9.27
N LEU A 439 10.26 -13.62 10.16
CA LEU A 439 10.04 -13.92 11.57
C LEU A 439 10.13 -12.65 12.42
N TYR A 440 9.12 -12.43 13.24
CA TYR A 440 9.03 -11.38 14.25
C TYR A 440 9.50 -11.92 15.60
N ASP A 441 10.81 -11.86 15.81
CA ASP A 441 11.43 -12.22 17.08
C ASP A 441 11.25 -11.09 18.10
N LEU A 442 10.35 -11.28 19.06
CA LEU A 442 9.94 -10.26 20.04
C LEU A 442 11.11 -9.55 20.73
N GLY A 443 12.21 -10.27 21.00
CA GLY A 443 13.39 -9.71 21.66
C GLY A 443 14.30 -8.89 20.74
N HIS A 444 14.09 -8.96 19.42
CA HIS A 444 14.97 -8.36 18.41
C HIS A 444 14.25 -7.40 17.45
N ILE A 445 12.93 -7.22 17.54
CA ILE A 445 12.16 -6.33 16.65
C ILE A 445 12.77 -4.92 16.61
N GLU A 446 13.01 -4.31 17.76
CA GLU A 446 13.50 -2.92 17.85
C GLU A 446 14.93 -2.80 17.29
N ALA A 447 15.83 -3.70 17.69
CA ALA A 447 17.21 -3.72 17.18
C ALA A 447 17.27 -3.94 15.66
N ASN A 448 16.44 -4.84 15.11
CA ASN A 448 16.34 -5.07 13.67
C ASN A 448 15.80 -3.83 12.95
N HIS A 449 14.74 -3.22 13.49
CA HIS A 449 14.12 -2.00 12.95
C HIS A 449 15.13 -0.85 12.87
N GLU A 450 15.85 -0.58 13.95
CA GLU A 450 16.86 0.48 14.02
C GLU A 450 17.99 0.20 13.03
N SER A 451 18.50 -1.03 12.99
CA SER A 451 19.60 -1.41 12.09
C SER A 451 19.22 -1.24 10.62
N TYR A 452 18.02 -1.67 10.24
CA TYR A 452 17.51 -1.53 8.89
C TYR A 452 17.23 -0.07 8.53
N SER A 453 16.60 0.69 9.42
CA SER A 453 16.24 2.08 9.16
C SER A 453 17.45 3.01 9.07
N ALA A 454 18.47 2.77 9.90
CA ALA A 454 19.67 3.61 9.93
C ALA A 454 20.69 3.28 8.82
N SER A 455 20.82 2.00 8.44
CA SER A 455 21.92 1.54 7.57
C SER A 455 21.51 0.64 6.41
N GLY A 456 20.22 0.33 6.26
CA GLY A 456 19.72 -0.61 5.25
C GLY A 456 20.14 -2.08 5.49
N LYS A 457 20.74 -2.37 6.66
CA LYS A 457 21.22 -3.70 7.04
C LYS A 457 20.05 -4.65 7.27
N VAL A 458 20.07 -5.79 6.59
CA VAL A 458 18.99 -6.78 6.59
C VAL A 458 19.32 -7.90 7.58
N ALA A 459 18.39 -8.17 8.51
CA ALA A 459 18.47 -9.33 9.39
C ALA A 459 18.07 -10.60 8.62
N VAL A 460 18.91 -11.62 8.66
CA VAL A 460 18.71 -12.91 7.96
C VAL A 460 19.07 -14.08 8.88
N SER A 461 18.33 -15.19 8.77
CA SER A 461 18.62 -16.45 9.46
C SER A 461 19.92 -17.10 8.96
N SER A 462 20.40 -18.11 9.69
CA SER A 462 21.56 -18.92 9.25
C SER A 462 21.30 -19.64 7.94
N ARG A 463 20.08 -20.14 7.71
CA ARG A 463 19.67 -20.81 6.47
C ARG A 463 19.74 -19.86 5.27
N VAL A 464 19.20 -18.65 5.41
CA VAL A 464 19.26 -17.63 4.34
C VAL A 464 20.71 -17.18 4.11
N ARG A 465 21.51 -17.06 5.17
CA ARG A 465 22.94 -16.75 5.06
C ARG A 465 23.72 -17.83 4.32
N ALA A 466 23.35 -19.10 4.45
CA ALA A 466 23.95 -20.19 3.69
C ALA A 466 23.66 -20.07 2.19
N LEU A 467 22.41 -19.72 1.83
CA LEU A 467 22.04 -19.44 0.43
C LEU A 467 22.87 -18.29 -0.16
N LEU A 468 23.14 -17.23 0.60
CA LEU A 468 23.94 -16.08 0.14
C LEU A 468 25.44 -16.38 -0.06
N LYS A 469 25.94 -17.52 0.42
CA LYS A 469 27.35 -17.92 0.27
C LYS A 469 27.61 -18.82 -0.94
N GLY A 470 26.59 -19.56 -1.37
CA GLY A 470 26.60 -20.29 -2.64
C GLY A 470 26.37 -19.34 -3.81
#